data_AF-K2EWH7-F1
#
_entry.id   AF-K2EWH7-F1
#
_cell.length_a   1.000
_cell.length_b   1.000
_cell.length_c   1.000
_cell.angle_alpha   90.00
_cell.angle_beta   90.00
_cell.angle_gamma   90.00
#
_symmetry.space_group_name_H-M   'P 1'
#
loop_
_entity.id
_entity.type
_entity.pdbx_description
1 polymer ?
#
loop_
_entity_poly.entity_id
_entity_poly.type
_entity_poly.pdbx_seq_one_letter_code
_entity_poly.pdbx_strand_id
1 'polypeptide(L)'
;MDSAQIIDKIIKNDFHSFLIESKQGSSEIIDKIKLETKLAIGDCFEVIDRNITIKDIRNLEKWAQIYPSGVGKLAILDYEKLSLTASHAFLKLLEEPPEYLKLF
;
A
#
# COMPACT_ATOMS: atom_id res chain seq x y z
N MET A 1 -16.35 -12.54 -3.67
CA MET A 1 -15.46 -12.12 -4.76
C MET A 1 -14.21 -12.97 -4.66
N ASP A 2 -13.77 -13.59 -5.75
CA ASP A 2 -12.52 -14.37 -5.73
C ASP A 2 -11.32 -13.41 -5.61
N SER A 3 -10.31 -13.81 -4.84
CA SER A 3 -9.03 -13.10 -4.63
C SER A 3 -8.42 -12.57 -5.94
N ALA A 4 -8.43 -13.38 -7.01
CA ALA A 4 -7.90 -13.01 -8.32
C ALA A 4 -8.61 -11.78 -8.94
N GLN A 5 -9.93 -11.65 -8.74
CA GLN A 5 -10.69 -10.51 -9.26
C GLN A 5 -10.38 -9.20 -8.51
N ILE A 6 -10.02 -9.29 -7.23
CA ILE A 6 -9.60 -8.14 -6.43
C ILE A 6 -8.24 -7.64 -6.92
N ILE A 7 -7.32 -8.56 -7.15
CA ILE A 7 -5.96 -8.26 -7.60
C ILE A 7 -5.98 -7.65 -9.01
N ASP A 8 -6.76 -8.20 -9.93
CA ASP A 8 -6.88 -7.64 -11.28
C ASP A 8 -7.44 -6.21 -11.24
N LYS A 9 -8.40 -5.96 -10.33
CA LYS A 9 -8.92 -4.62 -10.07
C LYS A 9 -7.91 -3.67 -9.45
N ILE A 10 -6.95 -4.14 -8.67
CA ILE A 10 -5.89 -3.28 -8.09
C ILE A 10 -4.87 -2.92 -9.17
N ILE A 11 -4.42 -3.92 -9.91
CA ILE A 11 -3.30 -3.77 -10.87
C ILE A 11 -3.75 -2.95 -12.07
N LYS A 12 -4.96 -3.20 -12.60
CA LYS A 12 -5.45 -2.56 -13.82
C LYS A 12 -6.27 -1.30 -13.59
N ASN A 13 -6.55 -0.92 -12.33
CA ASN A 13 -7.27 0.32 -12.08
C ASN A 13 -6.38 1.54 -12.20
N ASP A 14 -7.04 2.65 -12.56
CA ASP A 14 -6.48 3.99 -12.48
C ASP A 14 -6.36 4.48 -11.02
N PHE A 15 -7.07 3.87 -10.07
CA PHE A 15 -6.93 4.19 -8.64
C PHE A 15 -5.54 3.84 -8.11
N HIS A 16 -4.97 4.76 -7.35
CA HIS A 16 -3.66 4.64 -6.72
C HIS A 16 -3.71 4.18 -5.26
N SER A 17 -4.85 4.30 -4.58
CA SER A 17 -5.01 3.96 -3.16
C SER A 17 -6.17 3.00 -2.93
N PHE A 18 -5.96 2.00 -2.09
CA PHE A 18 -6.95 0.99 -1.74
C PHE A 18 -6.99 0.80 -0.23
N LEU A 19 -8.20 0.69 0.32
CA LEU A 19 -8.41 0.30 1.72
C LEU A 19 -9.01 -1.11 1.73
N ILE A 20 -8.36 -2.03 2.42
CA ILE A 20 -8.83 -3.41 2.57
C ILE A 20 -9.22 -3.63 4.02
N GLU A 21 -10.52 -3.65 4.28
CA GLU A 21 -11.08 -3.98 5.59
C GLU A 21 -11.52 -5.43 5.64
N SER A 22 -11.29 -6.08 6.79
CA SER A 22 -11.66 -7.47 7.00
C SER A 22 -12.18 -7.70 8.41
N LYS A 23 -13.20 -8.54 8.54
CA LYS A 23 -13.65 -9.04 9.85
C LYS A 23 -12.67 -10.10 10.36
N GLN A 24 -12.58 -10.23 11.68
CA GLN A 24 -11.74 -11.24 12.35
C GLN A 24 -11.91 -12.63 11.71
N GLY A 25 -10.79 -13.23 11.27
CA GLY A 25 -10.75 -14.56 10.63
C GLY A 25 -10.44 -14.57 9.12
N SER A 26 -10.28 -13.42 8.47
CA SER A 26 -10.00 -13.34 7.02
C SER A 26 -8.56 -12.93 6.66
N SER A 27 -7.58 -13.16 7.55
CA SER A 27 -6.18 -12.76 7.32
C SER A 27 -5.57 -13.46 6.11
N GLU A 28 -5.89 -14.74 5.87
CA GLU A 28 -5.36 -15.53 4.76
C GLU A 28 -5.69 -14.91 3.39
N ILE A 29 -6.87 -14.32 3.24
CA ILE A 29 -7.28 -13.66 2.00
C ILE A 29 -6.50 -12.35 1.81
N ILE A 30 -6.32 -11.57 2.88
CA ILE A 30 -5.50 -10.34 2.84
C ILE A 30 -4.06 -10.68 2.51
N ASP A 31 -3.49 -11.69 3.17
CA ASP A 31 -2.11 -12.11 2.97
C ASP A 31 -1.89 -12.60 1.54
N LYS A 32 -2.86 -13.33 0.98
CA LYS A 32 -2.85 -13.73 -0.43
C LYS A 32 -2.90 -12.51 -1.37
N ILE A 33 -3.81 -11.56 -1.13
CA ILE A 33 -3.90 -10.33 -1.94
C ILE A 33 -2.58 -9.55 -1.88
N LYS A 34 -2.00 -9.37 -0.69
CA LYS A 34 -0.71 -8.70 -0.51
C LYS A 34 0.41 -9.42 -1.27
N LEU A 35 0.53 -10.73 -1.11
CA LEU A 35 1.58 -11.53 -1.73
C LEU A 35 1.50 -11.48 -3.26
N GLU A 36 0.32 -11.75 -3.83
CA GLU A 36 0.14 -11.78 -5.28
C GLU A 36 0.32 -10.39 -5.89
N THR A 37 -0.11 -9.33 -5.21
CA THR A 37 0.12 -7.94 -5.67
C THR A 37 1.62 -7.58 -5.63
N LYS A 38 2.33 -7.96 -4.56
CA LYS A 38 3.79 -7.77 -4.46
C LYS A 38 4.52 -8.44 -5.62
N LEU A 39 4.17 -9.68 -5.93
CA LEU A 39 4.77 -10.45 -7.03
C LEU A 39 4.51 -9.82 -8.41
N ALA A 40 3.34 -9.20 -8.61
CA ALA A 40 3.01 -8.56 -9.87
C ALA A 40 3.71 -7.20 -10.09
N ILE A 41 3.98 -6.45 -9.02
CA ILE A 41 4.51 -5.07 -9.10
C ILE A 41 6.05 -5.03 -9.02
N GLY A 42 6.64 -5.76 -8.06
CA GLY A 42 8.09 -5.79 -7.83
C GLY A 42 8.53 -5.02 -6.58
N ASP A 43 8.64 -3.68 -6.68
CA ASP A 43 9.19 -2.86 -5.59
C ASP A 43 8.16 -2.68 -4.46
N CYS A 44 8.50 -3.09 -3.24
CA CYS A 44 7.58 -3.02 -2.10
C CYS A 44 8.16 -2.29 -0.89
N PHE A 45 7.32 -1.47 -0.25
CA PHE A 45 7.55 -0.85 1.05
C PHE A 45 6.44 -1.32 2.00
N GLU A 46 6.78 -1.92 3.14
CA GLU A 46 5.79 -2.49 4.06
C GLU A 46 6.09 -2.10 5.51
N VAL A 47 5.08 -1.57 6.20
CA VAL A 47 5.13 -1.29 7.63
C VAL A 47 3.79 -1.66 8.27
N ILE A 48 3.72 -2.86 8.84
CA ILE A 48 2.48 -3.39 9.43
C ILE A 48 2.65 -3.84 10.89
N ASP A 49 3.86 -4.16 11.36
CA ASP A 49 4.05 -4.84 12.66
C ASP A 49 4.34 -3.91 13.84
N ARG A 50 4.24 -2.59 13.65
CA ARG A 50 4.50 -1.59 14.70
C ARG A 50 3.74 -0.29 14.45
N ASN A 51 3.72 0.57 15.46
CA ASN A 51 3.24 1.94 15.31
C ASN A 51 4.00 2.66 14.19
N ILE A 52 3.24 3.29 13.30
CA ILE A 52 3.72 4.00 12.13
C ILE A 52 3.82 5.48 12.49
N THR A 53 5.04 5.99 12.46
CA THR A 53 5.34 7.38 12.84
C THR A 53 5.44 8.28 11.61
N ILE A 54 5.45 9.60 11.83
CA ILE A 54 5.72 10.57 10.76
C ILE A 54 7.06 10.32 10.04
N LYS A 55 8.06 9.76 10.73
CA LYS A 55 9.35 9.41 10.12
C LYS A 55 9.18 8.30 9.07
N ASP A 56 8.32 7.32 9.36
CA ASP A 56 8.04 6.22 8.45
C ASP A 56 7.36 6.71 7.17
N ILE A 57 6.38 7.61 7.31
CA ILE A 57 5.71 8.25 6.16
C ILE A 57 6.68 9.10 5.33
N ARG A 58 7.56 9.89 5.97
CA ARG A 58 8.59 10.66 5.22
C ARG A 58 9.58 9.76 4.49
N ASN A 59 9.88 8.59 5.04
CA ASN A 59 10.73 7.61 4.36
C ASN A 59 9.98 6.99 3.17
N LEU A 60 8.70 6.68 3.33
CA LEU A 60 7.83 6.23 2.25
C LEU A 60 7.77 7.26 1.12
N GLU A 61 7.53 8.54 1.43
CA GLU A 61 7.52 9.62 0.44
C GLU A 61 8.84 9.69 -0.34
N LYS A 62 9.98 9.64 0.36
CA LYS A 62 11.30 9.64 -0.31
C LYS A 62 11.50 8.42 -1.20
N TRP A 63 11.10 7.25 -0.73
CA TRP A 63 11.19 6.01 -1.50
C TRP A 63 10.26 6.03 -2.71
N ALA A 64 9.07 6.60 -2.57
CA ALA A 64 8.07 6.73 -3.64
C ALA A 64 8.58 7.60 -4.80
N GLN A 65 9.40 8.63 -4.54
CA GLN A 65 9.96 9.51 -5.57
C GLN A 65 11.05 8.85 -6.44
N ILE A 66 11.60 7.72 -6.00
CA ILE A 66 12.58 6.97 -6.78
C ILE A 66 11.80 6.17 -7.83
N TYR A 67 12.23 6.19 -9.10
CA TYR A 67 11.58 5.36 -10.13
C TYR A 67 11.62 3.87 -9.77
N PRO A 68 10.59 3.08 -10.11
CA PRO A 68 10.57 1.65 -9.87
C PRO A 68 11.66 0.93 -10.66
N SER A 69 12.19 -0.14 -10.08
CA SER A 69 13.08 -1.05 -10.79
C SER A 69 12.32 -2.02 -11.72
N GLY A 70 11.03 -2.24 -11.45
CA GLY A 70 10.13 -3.14 -12.18
C GLY A 70 8.91 -2.43 -12.77
N VAL A 71 7.75 -3.08 -12.67
CA VAL A 71 6.49 -2.61 -13.27
C VAL A 71 5.92 -1.39 -12.52
N GLY A 72 6.12 -1.33 -11.21
CA GLY A 72 5.66 -0.20 -10.38
C GLY A 72 6.15 -0.32 -8.95
N LYS A 73 5.47 0.38 -8.04
CA LYS A 73 5.73 0.36 -6.60
C LYS A 73 4.47 0.05 -5.80
N LEU A 74 4.63 -0.68 -4.71
CA LEU A 74 3.56 -1.02 -3.78
C LEU A 74 3.95 -0.63 -2.36
N ALA A 75 3.20 0.27 -1.74
CA ALA A 75 3.30 0.53 -0.30
C ALA A 75 2.16 -0.17 0.43
N ILE A 76 2.46 -0.83 1.54
CA ILE A 76 1.47 -1.51 2.40
C ILE A 76 1.64 -1.01 3.82
N LEU A 77 0.59 -0.42 4.37
CA LEU A 77 0.55 0.17 5.70
C LEU A 77 -0.65 -0.39 6.48
N ASP A 78 -0.49 -0.56 7.78
CA ASP A 78 -1.63 -0.79 8.67
C ASP A 78 -2.17 0.57 9.14
N TYR A 79 -3.31 0.98 8.57
CA TYR A 79 -3.87 2.32 8.82
C TYR A 79 -4.20 2.55 10.31
N GLU A 80 -4.56 1.50 11.06
CA GLU A 80 -4.89 1.60 12.49
C GLU A 80 -3.67 1.91 13.35
N LYS A 81 -2.46 1.67 12.82
CA LYS A 81 -1.19 1.89 13.52
C LYS A 81 -0.58 3.26 13.20
N LEU A 82 -1.21 4.09 12.37
CA LEU A 82 -0.76 5.46 12.08
C LEU A 82 -0.95 6.36 13.30
N SER A 83 0.14 7.03 13.73
CA SER A 83 -0.01 8.17 14.62
C SER A 83 -0.76 9.31 13.93
N LEU A 84 -1.46 10.17 14.67
CA LEU A 84 -2.18 11.32 14.10
C LEU A 84 -1.30 12.17 13.17
N THR A 85 -0.05 12.42 13.57
CA THR A 85 0.94 13.15 12.77
C THR A 85 1.38 12.39 11.51
N ALA A 86 1.41 11.06 11.55
CA ALA A 86 1.69 10.22 10.39
C ALA A 86 0.50 10.26 9.42
N SER A 87 -0.74 10.16 9.92
CA SER A 87 -1.95 10.27 9.11
C SER A 87 -1.99 11.59 8.34
N HIS A 88 -1.73 12.73 9.00
CA HIS A 88 -1.69 14.04 8.33
C HIS A 88 -0.62 14.14 7.25
N ALA A 89 0.58 13.59 7.50
CA ALA A 89 1.63 13.58 6.49
C ALA A 89 1.25 12.71 5.29
N PHE A 90 0.60 11.57 5.55
CA PHE A 90 0.23 10.59 4.53
C PHE A 90 -0.85 11.09 3.57
N LEU A 91 -1.72 12.02 4.00
CA LEU A 91 -2.77 12.61 3.15
C LEU A 91 -2.24 13.17 1.83
N LYS A 92 -1.06 13.81 1.85
CA LYS A 92 -0.46 14.37 0.63
C LYS A 92 -0.10 13.28 -0.39
N LEU A 93 0.43 12.17 0.10
CA LEU A 93 0.79 11.03 -0.73
C LEU A 93 -0.46 10.29 -1.24
N LEU A 94 -1.57 10.31 -0.48
CA LEU A 94 -2.84 9.75 -0.91
C LEU A 94 -3.55 10.61 -1.96
N GLU A 95 -3.36 11.92 -1.95
CA GLU A 95 -4.01 12.85 -2.88
C GLU A 95 -3.40 12.74 -4.28
N GLU A 96 -2.07 12.82 -4.38
CA GLU A 96 -1.33 12.81 -5.64
C GLU A 96 -0.06 11.95 -5.53
N PRO A 97 -0.16 10.61 -5.48
CA PRO A 97 1.03 9.77 -5.54
C PRO A 97 1.64 9.77 -6.94
N PRO A 98 2.91 9.37 -7.07
CA PRO A 98 3.49 9.04 -8.37
C PRO A 98 2.62 8.01 -9.12
N GLU A 99 2.47 8.15 -10.44
CA GLU A 99 1.57 7.31 -11.26
C GLU A 99 1.86 5.80 -11.16
N TYR A 100 3.12 5.45 -10.88
CA TYR A 100 3.58 4.08 -10.73
C TYR A 100 3.43 3.52 -9.31
N LEU A 101 2.94 4.30 -8.34
CA LEU A 101 2.78 3.90 -6.95
C LEU A 101 1.34 3.48 -6.66
N LYS A 102 1.19 2.29 -6.08
CA LYS A 102 -0.04 1.81 -5.45
C LYS A 102 0.11 1.79 -3.92
N LEU A 103 -0.91 2.23 -3.20
CA LEU A 103 -0.98 2.35 -1.74
C LEU A 103 -2.06 1.42 -1.17
N PHE A 104 -1.69 0.66 -0.14
CA PHE A 104 -2.51 -0.35 0.55
C PHE A 104 -2.49 -0.11 2.06
#